data_AF-A0A140NSB7-F1
#
_entry.id   AF-A0A140NSB7-F1
#
_cell.length_a   1.000
_cell.length_b   1.000
_cell.length_c   1.000
_cell.angle_alpha   90.00
_cell.angle_beta   90.00
_cell.angle_gamma   90.00
#
_symmetry.space_group_name_H-M   'P 1'
#
loop_
_entity.id
_entity.type
_entity.pdbx_description
1 polymer ?
#
loop_
_entity_poly.entity_id
_entity_poly.type
_entity_poly.pdbx_seq_one_letter_code
_entity_poly.pdbx_strand_id
1 'polypeptide(L)' 'MSGQSSYLPDGLPHNRALWPEKYRELEQLDLLASRLIRQLKNRKIYRERVLVEIEKAPEVHREFFRDRLNYWREVMKV' A
#
# COMPACT_ATOMS: atom_id res chain seq x y z
N MET A 1 -7.75 3.41 15.44
CA MET A 1 -7.31 4.70 14.90
C MET A 1 -7.87 4.82 13.50
N SER A 2 -9.03 5.47 13.36
CA SER A 2 -9.69 5.76 12.09
C SER A 2 -9.11 7.06 11.49
N GLY A 3 -7.78 7.11 11.39
CA GLY A 3 -7.10 8.22 10.73
C GLY A 3 -7.02 7.90 9.26
N GLN A 4 -7.55 8.79 8.43
CA GLN A 4 -7.30 8.79 7.00
C GLN A 4 -5.79 8.65 6.75
N SER A 5 -5.39 7.82 5.79
CA SER A 5 -3.96 7.57 5.54
C SER A 5 -3.24 8.89 5.25
N SER A 6 -2.04 9.07 5.79
CA SER A 6 -1.29 10.34 5.74
C SER A 6 -0.98 10.88 4.34
N TYR A 7 -1.13 10.05 3.31
CA TYR A 7 -0.92 10.42 1.90
C TYR A 7 -2.21 10.89 1.19
N LEU A 8 -3.36 10.86 1.86
CA LEU A 8 -4.65 11.29 1.31
C LEU A 8 -5.02 12.67 1.88
N PRO A 9 -5.42 13.64 1.03
CA PRO A 9 -5.80 14.97 1.48
C PRO A 9 -7.10 14.97 2.29
N ASP A 10 -7.17 15.82 3.31
CA ASP A 10 -8.38 15.99 4.10
C ASP A 10 -9.57 16.41 3.23
N GLY A 11 -10.76 15.93 3.59
CA GLY A 11 -12.01 16.28 2.89
C GLY A 11 -12.33 15.46 1.64
N LEU A 12 -11.60 14.36 1.38
CA LEU A 12 -12.01 13.41 0.35
C LEU A 12 -13.40 12.80 0.66
N PRO A 13 -14.27 12.63 -0.34
CA PRO A 13 -15.57 12.00 -0.14
C PRO A 13 -15.43 10.60 0.46
N HIS A 14 -16.36 10.16 1.30
CA HIS A 14 -16.34 8.78 1.80
C HIS A 14 -16.43 7.75 0.66
N ASN A 15 -17.11 8.11 -0.44
CA ASN A 15 -17.20 7.26 -1.63
C ASN A 15 -15.92 7.35 -2.46
N ARG A 16 -15.14 6.26 -2.44
CA ARG A 16 -13.88 6.11 -3.19
C ARG A 16 -14.05 6.20 -4.71
N ALA A 17 -15.24 5.88 -5.24
CA ALA A 17 -15.50 6.01 -6.67
C ALA A 17 -15.47 7.47 -7.17
N LEU A 18 -15.69 8.42 -6.25
CA LEU A 18 -15.62 9.85 -6.54
C LEU A 18 -14.19 10.41 -6.40
N TRP A 19 -13.22 9.59 -6.02
CA TRP A 19 -11.85 10.05 -5.84
C TRP A 19 -11.17 10.28 -7.18
N PRO A 20 -10.34 11.34 -7.30
CA PRO A 20 -9.37 11.45 -8.35
C PRO A 20 -8.57 10.16 -8.53
N GLU A 21 -8.27 9.81 -9.78
CA GLU A 21 -7.59 8.56 -10.13
C GLU A 21 -6.28 8.36 -9.34
N LYS A 22 -5.47 9.42 -9.22
CA LYS A 22 -4.24 9.42 -8.41
C LYS A 22 -4.46 8.87 -6.99
N TYR A 23 -5.52 9.27 -6.29
CA TYR A 23 -5.75 8.82 -4.91
C TYR A 23 -6.28 7.38 -4.87
N ARG A 24 -7.03 6.95 -5.90
CA ARG A 24 -7.45 5.55 -6.04
C ARG A 24 -6.26 4.63 -6.28
N GLU A 25 -5.31 5.03 -7.13
CA GLU A 25 -4.08 4.29 -7.38
C GLU A 25 -3.24 4.13 -6.11
N LEU A 26 -3.02 5.24 -5.37
CA LEU A 26 -2.29 5.20 -4.11
C LEU A 26 -2.97 4.30 -3.06
N GLU A 27 -4.31 4.35 -2.97
CA GLU A 27 -5.05 3.44 -2.10
C GLU A 27 -4.87 1.97 -2.52
N GLN A 28 -4.97 1.66 -3.81
CA GLN A 28 -4.78 0.29 -4.30
C GLN A 28 -3.39 -0.25 -3.98
N LEU A 29 -2.36 0.59 -4.10
CA LEU A 29 -0.99 0.24 -3.74
C LEU A 29 -0.83 0.04 -2.23
N ASP A 30 -1.45 0.88 -1.39
CA ASP A 30 -1.44 0.68 0.06
C ASP A 30 -2.13 -0.64 0.47
N LEU A 31 -3.28 -0.92 -0.12
CA LEU A 31 -4.01 -2.17 0.10
C LEU A 31 -3.16 -3.38 -0.34
N LEU A 32 -2.49 -3.29 -1.48
CA LEU A 32 -1.56 -4.31 -1.96
C LEU A 32 -0.40 -4.51 -0.99
N ALA A 33 0.21 -3.43 -0.50
CA ALA A 33 1.32 -3.48 0.46
C ALA A 33 0.88 -4.20 1.75
N SER A 34 -0.28 -3.82 2.29
CA SER A 34 -0.86 -4.45 3.48
C SER A 34 -1.07 -5.96 3.29
N ARG A 35 -1.54 -6.36 2.10
CA ARG A 35 -1.80 -7.75 1.74
C ARG A 35 -0.51 -8.54 1.62
N LEU A 36 0.51 -7.99 0.96
CA LEU A 36 1.80 -8.65 0.79
C LEU A 36 2.49 -8.90 2.12
N ILE A 37 2.56 -7.88 2.99
CA ILE A 37 3.15 -8.05 4.33
C ILE A 37 2.37 -9.07 5.15
N ARG A 38 1.03 -9.07 5.09
CA ARG A 38 0.20 -10.09 5.75
C ARG A 38 0.48 -11.50 5.22
N GLN A 39 0.64 -11.65 3.90
CA GLN A 39 0.97 -12.94 3.28
C GLN A 39 2.38 -13.39 3.67
N LEU A 40 3.34 -12.47 3.75
CA LEU A 40 4.71 -12.75 4.19
C LEU A 40 4.73 -13.20 5.67
N LYS A 41 4.01 -12.50 6.55
CA LYS A 41 3.82 -12.88 7.97
C LYS A 41 3.27 -14.29 8.11
N ASN A 42 2.27 -14.61 7.29
CA ASN A 42 1.62 -15.92 7.28
C ASN A 42 2.41 -16.99 6.49
N ARG A 43 3.64 -16.68 6.05
CA ARG A 43 4.51 -17.57 5.26
C ARG A 43 3.86 -18.13 3.99
N LYS A 44 2.88 -17.39 3.42
CA LYS A 44 2.21 -17.75 2.16
C LYS A 44 3.01 -17.36 0.93
N ILE A 45 3.87 -16.36 1.08
CA ILE A 45 4.79 -15.87 0.04
C ILE A 45 6.17 -15.67 0.66
N TYR A 46 7.18 -15.56 -0.19
CA TYR A 46 8.55 -15.19 0.18
C TYR A 46 8.86 -13.73 -0.17
N ARG A 47 10.00 -13.22 0.32
CA ARG A 47 10.41 -11.82 0.12
C ARG A 47 10.60 -11.48 -1.36
N GLU A 48 11.05 -12.43 -2.16
CA GLU A 48 11.24 -12.32 -3.61
C GLU A 48 9.93 -11.93 -4.30
N ARG A 49 8.79 -12.44 -3.82
CA ARG A 49 7.49 -12.05 -4.37
C ARG A 49 7.19 -10.58 -4.13
N VAL A 50 7.59 -10.04 -2.99
CA VAL A 50 7.43 -8.60 -2.68
C VAL A 50 8.28 -7.76 -3.62
N LEU A 51 9.53 -8.17 -3.90
CA LEU A 51 10.42 -7.48 -4.84
C LEU A 51 9.82 -7.44 -6.25
N VAL A 52 9.27 -8.57 -6.73
CA VAL A 52 8.60 -8.63 -8.04
C VAL A 52 7.40 -7.68 -8.13
N GLU A 53 6.59 -7.56 -7.07
CA GLU A 53 5.47 -6.61 -7.07
C GLU A 53 5.94 -5.15 -7.03
N ILE A 54 7.08 -4.85 -6.39
CA ILE A 54 7.70 -3.52 -6.46
C ILE A 54 8.14 -3.20 -7.88
N GLU A 55 8.75 -4.15 -8.59
CA GLU A 55 9.21 -3.94 -9.97
C GLU A 55 8.07 -3.73 -10.96
N LYS A 56 6.93 -4.42 -10.75
CA LYS A 56 5.71 -4.25 -11.55
C LYS A 56 5.00 -2.92 -11.33
N ALA A 57 5.17 -2.30 -10.16
CA ALA A 57 4.55 -1.01 -9.89
C ALA A 57 5.12 0.06 -10.85
N PRO A 58 4.28 0.99 -11.34
CA PRO A 58 4.74 2.14 -12.12
C PRO A 58 5.84 2.89 -11.37
N GLU A 59 6.88 3.33 -12.09
CA GLU A 59 8.07 3.93 -11.48
C GLU A 59 7.73 5.12 -10.58
N VAL A 60 6.78 5.95 -11.00
CA VAL A 60 6.24 7.10 -10.26
C VAL A 60 5.65 6.74 -8.88
N HIS A 61 5.26 5.48 -8.69
CA HIS A 61 4.63 5.00 -7.46
C HIS A 61 5.51 4.01 -6.67
N ARG A 62 6.69 3.65 -7.17
CA ARG A 62 7.56 2.65 -6.51
C ARG A 62 8.04 3.11 -5.15
N GLU A 63 8.43 4.37 -5.02
CA GLU A 63 8.87 4.95 -3.75
C GLU A 63 7.73 4.91 -2.72
N PHE A 64 6.55 5.42 -3.09
CA PHE A 64 5.36 5.33 -2.27
C PHE A 64 5.05 3.89 -1.85
N PHE A 65 5.11 2.95 -2.78
CA PHE A 65 4.82 1.55 -2.49
C PHE A 65 5.83 0.93 -1.52
N ARG A 66 7.13 1.27 -1.62
CA ARG A 66 8.16 0.87 -0.66
C ARG A 66 7.89 1.43 0.72
N ASP A 67 7.50 2.70 0.84
CA ASP A 67 7.16 3.31 2.12
C ASP A 67 5.98 2.62 2.78
N ARG A 68 4.94 2.28 2.00
CA ARG A 68 3.79 1.54 2.51
C ARG A 68 4.15 0.12 2.94
N LEU A 69 5.02 -0.57 2.20
CA LEU A 69 5.52 -1.89 2.59
C LEU A 69 6.29 -1.83 3.93
N ASN A 70 7.14 -0.81 4.11
CA ASN A 70 7.88 -0.60 5.37
C ASN A 70 6.93 -0.26 6.52
N TYR A 71 5.97 0.64 6.31
CA TYR A 71 4.93 0.97 7.30
C TYR A 71 4.18 -0.29 7.77
N TRP A 72 3.70 -1.12 6.84
CA TRP A 72 2.98 -2.33 7.21
C TRP A 72 3.86 -3.37 7.88
N ARG A 73 5.14 -3.44 7.52
CA ARG A 73 6.12 -4.30 8.19
C ARG A 73 6.27 -3.91 9.67
N GLU A 74 6.38 -2.63 9.97
CA GLU A 74 6.44 -2.12 11.35
C GLU A 74 5.13 -2.38 12.10
N VAL A 75 3.99 -2.05 11.49
CA VAL A 75 2.65 -2.26 12.08
C VAL A 75 2.39 -3.74 12.37
N MET A 76 2.78 -4.63 11.47
CA MET A 76 2.52 -6.07 11.62
C MET A 76 3.64 -6.84 12.34
N LYS A 77 4.75 -6.17 12.66
CA LYS A 77 5.97 -6.72 13.29
C LYS A 77 6.54 -7.93 12.53
N VAL A 78 6.84 -7.72 11.24
CA VAL A 78 7.35 -8.73 10.28
C VAL A 78 8.82 -8.52 9.92
#